data_AF-A0A1I8C5E1-F1
#
_entry.id   AF-A0A1I8C5E1-F1
#
_cell.length_a   1.000
_cell.length_b   1.000
_cell.length_c   1.000
_cell.angle_alpha   90.00
_cell.angle_beta   90.00
_cell.angle_gamma   90.00
#
_symmetry.space_group_name_H-M   'P 1'
#
loop_
_entity.id
_entity.type
_entity.pdbx_description
1 polymer ?
#
loop_
_entity_poly.entity_id
_entity_poly.type
_entity_poly.pdbx_seq_one_letter_code
_entity_poly.pdbx_strand_id
1 'polypeptide(L)'
;MSKLSSKPKPKSCTDIQDELATIKQLCAKHEVLCLSFNRWKAHVEQNDAQLEILNDTATSLRFRHKMLADMLAVKPNESEVLEKLQKEIRAVESQVDIWIRELSEINEVRTHLDMEFIKLRSKLQRSMTNIEIAHLDFDKIEKHHRDIWKKFLYNTRQLSSSS
;
A
#
# COMPACT_ATOMS: atom_id res chain seq x y z
N MET A 1 -17.40 48.46 -26.55
CA MET A 1 -17.34 47.65 -25.31
C MET A 1 -15.97 46.98 -25.23
N SER A 2 -15.00 47.63 -24.59
CA SER A 2 -13.63 47.12 -24.49
C SER A 2 -13.49 46.27 -23.23
N LYS A 3 -13.23 44.96 -23.41
CA LYS A 3 -12.91 44.03 -22.33
C LYS A 3 -11.59 44.46 -21.69
N LEU A 4 -11.63 44.98 -20.46
CA LEU A 4 -10.45 45.12 -19.62
C LEU A 4 -9.90 43.71 -19.32
N SER A 5 -8.82 43.36 -20.00
CA SER A 5 -7.95 42.25 -19.60
C SER A 5 -7.26 42.66 -18.29
N SER A 6 -7.82 42.22 -17.17
CA SER A 6 -7.19 42.38 -15.86
C SER A 6 -5.96 41.47 -15.82
N LYS A 7 -4.77 42.04 -16.04
CA LYS A 7 -3.52 41.36 -15.73
C LYS A 7 -3.56 40.92 -14.26
N PRO A 8 -3.26 39.66 -13.93
CA PRO A 8 -3.26 39.20 -12.54
C PRO A 8 -2.26 40.04 -11.74
N LYS A 9 -2.70 40.58 -10.61
CA LYS A 9 -1.84 41.30 -9.67
C LYS A 9 -0.68 40.38 -9.26
N PRO A 10 0.56 40.89 -9.16
CA PRO A 10 1.68 40.11 -8.64
C PRO A 10 1.35 39.65 -7.22
N LYS A 11 1.50 38.35 -6.95
CA LYS A 11 1.31 37.76 -5.63
C LYS A 11 2.30 38.38 -4.65
N SER A 12 1.86 38.67 -3.43
CA SER A 12 2.74 39.21 -2.40
C SER A 12 3.72 38.13 -1.90
N CYS A 13 4.81 38.54 -1.24
CA CYS A 13 5.81 37.60 -0.72
C CYS A 13 5.21 36.64 0.33
N THR A 14 4.23 37.11 1.12
CA THR A 14 3.48 36.30 2.07
C THR A 14 2.62 35.25 1.37
N ASP A 15 1.95 35.59 0.25
CA ASP A 15 1.14 34.64 -0.51
C ASP A 15 1.98 33.47 -1.06
N ILE A 16 3.21 33.75 -1.49
CA ILE A 16 4.13 32.71 -2.00
C ILE A 16 4.61 31.79 -0.87
N GLN A 17 4.90 32.34 0.32
CA GLN A 17 5.30 31.55 1.48
C GLN A 17 4.18 30.62 1.95
N ASP A 18 2.94 31.10 1.96
CA ASP A 18 1.77 30.30 2.33
C ASP A 18 1.49 29.18 1.32
N GLU A 19 1.64 29.45 0.02
CA GLU A 19 1.55 28.43 -1.04
C GLU A 19 2.63 27.35 -0.88
N LEU A 20 3.89 27.74 -0.63
CA LEU A 20 4.99 26.79 -0.40
C LEU A 20 4.78 25.95 0.88
N ALA A 21 4.26 26.56 1.95
CA ALA A 21 3.91 25.84 3.18
C ALA A 21 2.81 24.79 2.93
N THR A 22 1.81 25.15 2.13
CA THR A 22 0.73 24.25 1.72
C THR A 22 1.26 23.06 0.91
N ILE A 23 2.13 23.32 -0.08
CA ILE A 23 2.80 22.28 -0.88
C ILE A 23 3.61 21.35 0.03
N LYS A 24 4.39 21.90 0.97
CA LYS A 24 5.18 21.10 1.91
C LYS A 24 4.30 20.19 2.76
N GLN A 25 3.18 20.70 3.27
CA GLN A 25 2.23 19.90 4.04
C GLN A 25 1.60 18.79 3.21
N LEU A 26 1.30 19.06 1.93
CA LEU A 26 0.78 18.06 1.02
C LEU A 26 1.79 16.92 0.79
N CYS A 27 3.06 17.25 0.55
CA CYS A 27 4.14 16.26 0.40
C CYS A 27 4.28 15.37 1.64
N ALA A 28 4.26 15.97 2.84
CA ALA A 28 4.33 15.21 4.09
C ALA A 28 3.14 14.25 4.24
N LYS A 29 1.92 14.67 3.89
CA LYS A 29 0.73 13.80 3.90
C LYS A 29 0.85 12.66 2.89
N HIS A 30 1.39 12.93 1.70
CA HIS A 30 1.62 11.93 0.68
C HIS A 30 2.64 10.87 1.14
N GLU A 31 3.74 11.30 1.75
CA GLU A 31 4.76 10.40 2.30
C GLU A 31 4.18 9.43 3.34
N VAL A 32 3.35 9.93 4.25
CA VAL A 32 2.64 9.08 5.23
C VAL A 32 1.74 8.04 4.56
N LEU A 33 1.05 8.40 3.47
CA LEU A 33 0.24 7.46 2.70
C LEU A 33 1.11 6.39 2.03
N CYS A 34 2.25 6.76 1.45
CA CYS A 34 3.20 5.82 0.85
C CYS A 34 3.75 4.84 1.88
N LEU A 35 4.12 5.32 3.07
CA LEU A 35 4.55 4.46 4.19
C LEU A 35 3.45 3.50 4.63
N SER A 36 2.20 3.99 4.73
CA SER A 36 1.04 3.16 5.07
C SER A 36 0.80 2.07 4.03
N PHE A 37 0.98 2.39 2.74
CA PHE A 37 0.85 1.43 1.66
C PHE A 37 1.97 0.39 1.65
N ASN A 38 3.21 0.79 1.91
CA ASN A 38 4.31 -0.16 2.05
C ASN A 38 4.10 -1.12 3.22
N ARG A 39 3.58 -0.63 4.34
CA ARG A 39 3.20 -1.48 5.47
C ARG A 39 2.11 -2.47 5.08
N TRP A 40 1.03 -2.00 4.45
CA TRP A 40 -0.04 -2.87 3.94
C TRP A 40 0.52 -3.96 3.02
N LYS A 41 1.41 -3.58 2.08
CA LYS A 41 2.05 -4.53 1.15
C LYS A 41 2.83 -5.61 1.89
N ALA A 42 3.62 -5.23 2.90
CA ALA A 42 4.37 -6.21 3.71
C ALA A 42 3.44 -7.18 4.45
N HIS A 43 2.29 -6.71 4.95
CA HIS A 43 1.30 -7.59 5.58
C HIS A 43 0.62 -8.54 4.58
N VAL A 44 0.38 -8.11 3.35
CA VAL A 44 -0.11 -9.00 2.28
C VAL A 44 0.92 -10.08 1.97
N GLU A 45 2.19 -9.72 1.81
CA GLU A 45 3.28 -10.67 1.56
C GLU A 45 3.40 -11.70 2.71
N GLN A 46 3.27 -11.25 3.97
CA GLN A 46 3.23 -12.14 5.12
C GLN A 46 2.02 -13.09 5.08
N ASN A 47 0.83 -12.58 4.78
CA ASN A 47 -0.40 -13.37 4.68
C ASN A 47 -0.31 -14.42 3.56
N ASP A 48 0.26 -14.06 2.41
CA ASP A 48 0.51 -14.97 1.29
C ASP A 48 1.49 -16.09 1.70
N ALA A 49 2.58 -15.76 2.38
CA ALA A 49 3.53 -16.76 2.89
C ALA A 49 2.90 -17.72 3.92
N GLN A 50 2.01 -17.23 4.79
CA GLN A 50 1.27 -18.09 5.72
C GLN A 50 0.33 -19.05 4.96
N LEU A 51 -0.30 -18.58 3.88
CA LEU A 51 -1.17 -19.41 3.04
C LEU A 51 -0.38 -20.50 2.29
N GLU A 52 0.83 -20.20 1.84
CA GLU A 52 1.73 -21.21 1.23
C GLU A 52 2.04 -22.34 2.22
N ILE A 53 2.38 -22.01 3.47
CA ILE A 53 2.63 -23.01 4.52
C ILE A 53 1.38 -23.87 4.79
N LEU A 54 0.19 -23.25 4.82
CA LEU A 54 -1.06 -24.02 4.96
C LEU A 54 -1.35 -24.91 3.75
N ASN A 55 -0.94 -24.51 2.55
CA ASN A 55 -1.12 -25.32 1.35
C ASN A 55 -0.19 -26.55 1.37
N ASP A 56 1.04 -26.41 1.86
CA ASP A 56 1.94 -27.54 2.08
C ASP A 56 1.37 -28.51 3.13
N THR A 57 0.83 -27.95 4.22
CA THR A 57 0.14 -28.73 5.27
C THR A 57 -1.05 -29.49 4.69
N ALA A 58 -1.89 -28.85 3.87
CA ALA A 58 -3.01 -29.49 3.18
C ALA A 58 -2.56 -30.63 2.26
N THR A 59 -1.44 -30.45 1.57
CA THR A 59 -0.86 -31.48 0.69
C THR A 59 -0.41 -32.70 1.48
N SER A 60 0.28 -32.48 2.61
CA SER A 60 0.68 -33.55 3.53
C SER A 60 -0.52 -34.31 4.11
N LEU A 61 -1.55 -33.58 4.55
CA LEU A 61 -2.79 -34.18 5.07
C LEU A 61 -3.52 -35.02 4.00
N ARG A 62 -3.62 -34.52 2.77
CA ARG A 62 -4.20 -35.28 1.65
C ARG A 62 -3.42 -36.55 1.34
N PHE A 63 -2.10 -36.48 1.38
CA PHE A 63 -1.24 -37.66 1.18
C PHE A 63 -1.48 -38.71 2.26
N ARG A 64 -1.47 -38.31 3.55
CA ARG A 64 -1.75 -39.22 4.67
C ARG A 64 -3.15 -39.80 4.60
N HIS A 65 -4.16 -38.99 4.28
CA HIS A 65 -5.52 -39.47 4.07
C HIS A 65 -5.59 -40.53 2.96
N LYS A 66 -4.91 -40.32 1.83
CA LYS A 66 -4.83 -41.32 0.76
C LYS A 66 -4.18 -42.61 1.24
N MET A 67 -3.05 -42.53 1.96
CA MET A 67 -2.41 -43.72 2.52
C MET A 67 -3.32 -44.49 3.48
N LEU A 68 -4.08 -43.79 4.33
CA LEU A 68 -5.05 -44.42 5.22
C LEU A 68 -6.17 -45.10 4.44
N ALA A 69 -6.71 -44.44 3.42
CA ALA A 69 -7.74 -45.01 2.57
C ALA A 69 -7.25 -46.28 1.85
N ASP A 70 -6.03 -46.25 1.32
CA ASP A 70 -5.40 -47.40 0.66
C ASP A 70 -5.17 -48.56 1.65
N MET A 71 -4.71 -48.29 2.87
CA MET A 71 -4.53 -49.31 3.91
C MET A 71 -5.87 -49.92 4.36
N LEU A 72 -6.91 -49.11 4.50
CA LEU A 72 -8.26 -49.58 4.86
C LEU A 72 -8.89 -50.42 3.75
N ALA A 73 -8.59 -50.14 2.47
CA ALA A 73 -9.11 -50.89 1.33
C ALA A 73 -8.66 -52.36 1.33
N VAL A 74 -7.48 -52.65 1.90
CA VAL A 74 -6.94 -54.02 2.04
C VAL A 74 -7.63 -54.81 3.16
N LYS A 75 -8.50 -54.18 3.95
CA LYS A 75 -9.25 -54.80 5.07
C LYS A 75 -8.32 -55.54 6.05
N PRO A 76 -7.43 -54.82 6.75
CA PRO A 76 -6.56 -55.43 7.75
C PRO A 76 -7.39 -56.08 8.87
N ASN A 77 -7.05 -57.32 9.22
CA ASN A 77 -7.75 -58.09 10.25
C ASN A 77 -6.94 -58.19 11.57
N GLU A 78 -5.71 -57.69 11.58
CA GLU A 78 -4.84 -57.71 12.74
C GLU A 78 -5.19 -56.57 13.70
N SER A 79 -5.49 -56.90 14.96
CA SER A 79 -5.90 -55.93 15.98
C SER A 79 -4.89 -54.81 16.17
N GLU A 80 -3.58 -55.11 16.15
CA GLU A 80 -2.53 -54.11 16.32
C GLU A 80 -2.49 -53.10 15.17
N VAL A 81 -2.73 -53.55 13.94
CA VAL A 81 -2.77 -52.70 12.75
C VAL A 81 -4.01 -51.79 12.79
N LEU A 82 -5.16 -52.33 13.22
CA LEU A 82 -6.39 -51.56 13.38
C LEU A 82 -6.25 -50.47 14.46
N GLU A 83 -5.62 -50.75 15.59
CA GLU A 83 -5.35 -49.75 16.63
C GLU A 83 -4.44 -48.62 16.13
N LYS A 84 -3.38 -48.97 15.40
CA LYS A 84 -2.46 -47.99 14.80
C LYS A 84 -3.19 -47.11 13.78
N LEU A 85 -3.99 -47.71 12.90
CA LEU A 85 -4.81 -46.98 11.92
C LEU A 85 -5.79 -46.03 12.61
N GLN A 86 -6.49 -46.51 13.65
CA GLN A 86 -7.44 -45.67 14.37
C GLN A 86 -6.76 -44.49 15.07
N LYS A 87 -5.55 -44.69 15.63
CA LYS A 87 -4.76 -43.60 16.21
C LYS A 87 -4.35 -42.58 15.17
N GLU A 88 -3.91 -43.03 13.99
CA GLU A 88 -3.49 -42.17 12.90
C GLU A 88 -4.66 -41.39 12.28
N ILE A 89 -5.83 -42.01 12.13
CA ILE A 89 -7.06 -41.34 11.70
C ILE A 89 -7.40 -40.19 12.65
N ARG A 90 -7.44 -40.44 13.96
CA ARG A 90 -7.71 -39.39 14.96
C ARG A 90 -6.67 -38.27 14.91
N ALA A 91 -5.40 -38.60 14.66
CA ALA A 91 -4.34 -37.61 14.52
C ALA A 91 -4.53 -36.75 13.26
N VAL A 92 -4.92 -37.35 12.14
CA VAL A 92 -5.24 -36.62 10.90
C VAL A 92 -6.47 -35.72 11.11
N GLU A 93 -7.55 -36.23 11.71
CA GLU A 93 -8.76 -35.46 12.03
C GLU A 93 -8.41 -34.23 12.88
N SER A 94 -7.66 -34.42 13.96
CA SER A 94 -7.23 -33.30 14.82
C SER A 94 -6.38 -32.27 14.09
N GLN A 95 -5.51 -32.69 13.16
CA GLN A 95 -4.73 -31.75 12.36
C GLN A 95 -5.55 -31.05 11.29
N VAL A 96 -6.57 -31.69 10.73
CA VAL A 96 -7.54 -31.05 9.83
C VAL A 96 -8.31 -29.97 10.58
N ASP A 97 -8.74 -30.21 11.81
CA ASP A 97 -9.43 -29.19 12.63
C ASP A 97 -8.55 -27.97 12.90
N ILE A 98 -7.26 -28.19 13.23
CA ILE A 98 -6.29 -27.12 13.40
C ILE A 98 -6.10 -26.36 12.08
N TRP A 99 -5.91 -27.07 10.97
CA TRP A 99 -5.73 -26.50 9.64
C TRP A 99 -6.93 -25.65 9.20
N ILE A 100 -8.17 -26.11 9.44
CA ILE A 100 -9.39 -25.34 9.16
C ILE A 100 -9.42 -24.04 9.97
N ARG A 101 -9.09 -24.11 11.26
CA ARG A 101 -9.06 -22.94 12.14
C ARG A 101 -8.02 -21.93 11.67
N GLU A 102 -6.79 -22.36 11.40
CA GLU A 102 -5.72 -21.48 10.91
C GLU A 102 -6.06 -20.87 9.55
N LEU A 103 -6.69 -21.62 8.66
CA LEU A 103 -7.17 -21.10 7.38
C LEU A 103 -8.22 -20.01 7.56
N SER A 104 -9.14 -20.18 8.52
CA SER A 104 -10.13 -19.15 8.86
C SER A 104 -9.47 -17.88 9.37
N GLU A 105 -8.50 -18.01 10.29
CA GLU A 105 -7.75 -16.88 10.85
C GLU A 105 -7.00 -16.10 9.74
N ILE A 106 -6.31 -16.79 8.83
CA ILE A 106 -5.62 -16.18 7.68
C ILE A 106 -6.61 -15.47 6.74
N ASN A 107 -7.77 -16.09 6.51
CA ASN A 107 -8.79 -15.52 5.62
C ASN A 107 -9.44 -14.26 6.22
N GLU A 108 -9.64 -14.20 7.54
CA GLU A 108 -10.10 -13.00 8.23
C GLU A 108 -9.11 -11.85 8.08
N VAL A 109 -7.81 -12.13 8.27
CA VAL A 109 -6.73 -11.15 8.05
C VAL A 109 -6.72 -10.69 6.59
N ARG A 110 -6.85 -11.60 5.62
CA ARG A 110 -6.90 -11.26 4.19
C ARG A 110 -8.07 -10.33 3.87
N THR A 111 -9.24 -10.66 4.40
CA THR A 111 -10.45 -9.83 4.24
C THR A 111 -10.26 -8.42 4.79
N HIS A 112 -9.58 -8.28 5.93
CA HIS A 112 -9.22 -6.98 6.48
C HIS A 112 -8.26 -6.20 5.57
N LEU A 113 -7.19 -6.86 5.09
CA LEU A 113 -6.21 -6.27 4.19
C LEU A 113 -6.85 -5.78 2.87
N ASP A 114 -7.80 -6.52 2.32
CA ASP A 114 -8.52 -6.10 1.10
C ASP A 114 -9.34 -4.83 1.32
N MET A 115 -10.02 -4.73 2.48
CA MET A 115 -10.74 -3.51 2.86
C MET A 115 -9.79 -2.32 3.06
N GLU A 116 -8.64 -2.54 3.69
CA GLU A 116 -7.61 -1.50 3.84
C GLU A 116 -7.07 -1.03 2.49
N PHE A 117 -6.81 -1.97 1.57
CA PHE A 117 -6.34 -1.65 0.22
C PHE A 117 -7.29 -0.71 -0.51
N ILE A 118 -8.59 -1.01 -0.49
CA ILE A 118 -9.61 -0.17 -1.15
C ILE A 118 -9.55 1.28 -0.60
N LYS A 119 -9.43 1.43 0.72
CA LYS A 119 -9.33 2.74 1.38
C LYS A 119 -8.01 3.44 1.05
N LEU A 120 -6.88 2.74 1.11
CA LEU A 120 -5.56 3.30 0.83
C LEU A 120 -5.41 3.70 -0.64
N ARG A 121 -5.84 2.85 -1.57
CA ARG A 121 -5.79 3.10 -3.01
C ARG A 121 -6.50 4.40 -3.39
N SER A 122 -7.74 4.59 -2.91
CA SER A 122 -8.50 5.82 -3.21
C SER A 122 -7.87 7.09 -2.61
N LYS A 123 -7.20 6.99 -1.45
CA LYS A 123 -6.46 8.11 -0.85
C LYS A 123 -5.18 8.41 -1.61
N LEU A 124 -4.42 7.38 -1.98
CA LEU A 124 -3.18 7.49 -2.74
C LEU A 124 -3.40 8.10 -4.12
N GLN A 125 -4.42 7.63 -4.86
CA GLN A 125 -4.76 8.17 -6.18
C GLN A 125 -5.03 9.68 -6.11
N ARG A 126 -5.88 10.12 -5.16
CA ARG A 126 -6.15 11.55 -4.95
C ARG A 126 -4.90 12.32 -4.52
N SER A 127 -4.11 11.75 -3.63
CA SER A 127 -2.87 12.38 -3.16
C SER A 127 -1.87 12.55 -4.31
N MET A 128 -1.75 11.57 -5.21
CA MET A 128 -0.84 11.62 -6.33
C MET A 128 -1.22 12.72 -7.31
N THR A 129 -2.50 12.83 -7.67
CA THR A 129 -3.00 13.96 -8.47
C THR A 129 -2.73 15.31 -7.79
N ASN A 130 -2.93 15.42 -6.47
CA ASN A 130 -2.63 16.66 -5.76
C ASN A 130 -1.14 17.00 -5.81
N ILE A 131 -0.24 16.00 -5.71
CA ILE A 131 1.21 16.20 -5.81
C ILE A 131 1.61 16.67 -7.21
N GLU A 132 1.01 16.10 -8.26
CA GLU A 132 1.22 16.55 -9.64
C GLU A 132 0.81 18.01 -9.83
N ILE A 133 -0.35 18.42 -9.29
CA ILE A 133 -0.80 19.81 -9.32
C ILE A 133 0.17 20.71 -8.52
N ALA A 134 0.60 20.27 -7.35
CA ALA A 134 1.53 21.01 -6.51
C ALA A 134 2.89 21.21 -7.20
N HIS A 135 3.37 20.24 -7.99
CA HIS A 135 4.56 20.42 -8.82
C HIS A 135 4.36 21.51 -9.88
N LEU A 136 3.22 21.53 -10.58
CA LEU A 136 2.93 22.60 -11.54
C LEU A 136 2.87 23.98 -10.89
N ASP A 137 2.31 24.08 -9.68
CA ASP A 137 2.25 25.33 -8.94
C ASP A 137 3.64 25.76 -8.45
N PHE A 138 4.48 24.81 -8.03
CA PHE A 138 5.88 25.06 -7.70
C PHE A 138 6.65 25.62 -8.91
N ASP A 139 6.51 25.02 -10.10
CA ASP A 139 7.15 25.51 -11.33
C ASP A 139 6.73 26.94 -11.68
N LYS A 140 5.44 27.27 -11.48
CA LYS A 140 4.93 28.64 -11.69
C LYS A 140 5.55 29.61 -10.69
N ILE A 141 5.61 29.25 -9.40
CA ILE A 141 6.22 30.07 -8.35
C ILE A 141 7.70 30.31 -8.68
N GLU A 142 8.42 29.26 -9.05
CA GLU A 142 9.84 29.33 -9.39
C GLU A 142 10.09 30.23 -10.61
N LYS A 143 9.27 30.10 -11.66
CA LYS A 143 9.32 30.99 -12.83
C LYS A 143 9.05 32.44 -12.45
N HIS A 144 8.02 32.70 -11.65
CA HIS A 144 7.67 34.04 -11.20
C HIS A 144 8.80 34.67 -10.39
N HIS A 145 9.40 33.92 -9.47
CA HIS A 145 10.54 34.35 -8.68
C HIS A 145 11.74 34.70 -9.58
N ARG A 146 12.07 33.85 -10.57
CA ARG A 146 13.12 34.15 -11.57
C ARG A 146 12.85 35.44 -12.33
N ASP A 147 11.60 35.70 -12.72
CA ASP A 147 11.23 36.91 -13.45
C ASP A 147 11.36 38.18 -12.58
N ILE A 148 11.02 38.09 -11.29
CA ILE A 148 11.24 39.18 -10.33
C ILE A 148 12.74 39.48 -10.22
N TRP A 149 13.57 38.47 -10.02
CA TRP A 149 15.02 38.65 -9.88
C TRP A 149 15.66 39.22 -11.14
N LYS A 150 15.25 38.77 -12.33
CA LYS A 150 15.73 39.34 -13.60
C LYS A 150 15.43 40.83 -13.70
N LYS A 151 14.21 41.25 -13.35
CA LYS A 151 13.82 42.68 -13.36
C LYS A 151 14.61 43.47 -12.33
N PHE A 152 14.77 42.94 -11.11
CA PHE A 152 15.56 43.58 -10.07
C PHE A 152 17.00 43.80 -10.52
N LEU A 153 17.68 42.76 -10.99
CA LEU A 153 19.07 42.84 -11.47
C LEU A 153 19.24 43.81 -12.65
N TYR A 154 18.27 43.83 -13.58
CA TYR A 154 18.26 44.76 -14.70
C TYR A 154 18.16 46.22 -14.23
N ASN A 155 17.22 46.51 -13.33
CA ASN A 155 17.01 47.87 -12.81
C ASN A 155 18.23 48.36 -12.01
N THR A 156 18.84 47.49 -11.19
CA THR A 156 20.05 47.82 -10.44
C THR A 156 21.24 48.14 -11.35
N ARG A 157 21.39 47.41 -12.47
CA ARG A 157 22.41 47.71 -13.48
C ARG A 157 22.18 49.05 -14.17
N GLN A 158 20.93 49.38 -14.50
CA GLN A 158 20.61 50.68 -15.10
C GLN A 158 20.93 51.84 -14.14
N LEU A 159 20.57 51.73 -12.87
CA LEU A 159 20.88 52.72 -11.83
C LEU A 159 22.40 52.94 -11.67
N SER A 160 23.19 51.86 -11.73
CA SER A 160 24.66 51.95 -11.67
C SER A 160 25.33 52.51 -12.93
N SER A 161 24.65 52.50 -14.08
CA SER A 161 25.17 53.06 -15.34
C SER A 161 24.74 54.51 -15.59
N SER A 162 23.85 55.05 -14.74
CA SER A 162 23.34 56.43 -14.81
C SER A 162 23.90 57.32 -13.69
N SER A 163 24.84 56.81 -12.89
CA SER A 163 25.62 57.53 -11.88
C SER A 163 27.08 57.63 -12.34
#